data_AF-A0A9D8D4Z0-F1
#
_entry.id   AF-A0A9D8D4Z0-F1
#
_cell.length_a   1.000
_cell.length_b   1.000
_cell.length_c   1.000
_cell.angle_alpha   90.00
_cell.angle_beta   90.00
_cell.angle_gamma   90.00
#
_symmetry.space_group_name_H-M   'P 1'
#
loop_
_entity.id
_entity.type
_entity.pdbx_description
1 polymer ?
#
loop_
_entity_poly.entity_id
_entity_poly.type
_entity_poly.pdbx_seq_one_letter_code
_entity_poly.pdbx_strand_id
1 'polypeptide(L)' 'MLEKSDRPWGRYEVFQEAANYKVKSIHVPPGKRLPYQRHSKRSEHWYIADGTGQVTLNGKVNRVSRPCYPKTGTW' A
#
# COMPACT_ATOMS: atom_id res chain seq x y z
N MET A 1 15.97 -9.07 -6.94
CA MET A 1 15.18 -8.01 -6.26
C MET A 1 15.30 -6.76 -7.12
N LEU A 2 14.19 -6.18 -7.57
CA LEU A 2 14.21 -5.20 -8.67
C LEU A 2 14.59 -3.79 -8.19
N GLU A 3 13.89 -3.26 -7.18
CA GLU A 3 14.09 -1.90 -6.69
C GLU A 3 13.77 -1.84 -5.19
N LYS A 4 14.55 -1.08 -4.41
CA LYS A 4 14.30 -0.78 -3.00
C LYS A 4 14.59 0.69 -2.73
N SER A 5 13.73 1.36 -1.95
CA SER A 5 13.91 2.76 -1.61
C SER A 5 13.36 3.09 -0.22
N ASP A 6 14.17 3.79 0.57
CA ASP A 6 13.79 4.40 1.83
C ASP A 6 13.22 5.80 1.60
N ARG A 7 12.13 6.11 2.28
CA ARG A 7 11.34 7.33 2.16
C ARG A 7 11.02 7.88 3.55
N PRO A 8 10.67 9.17 3.70
CA PRO A 8 10.32 9.73 5.01
C PRO A 8 9.13 9.05 5.70
N TRP A 9 8.28 8.38 4.93
CA TRP A 9 7.12 7.62 5.42
C TRP A 9 7.41 6.15 5.72
N GLY A 10 8.59 5.62 5.39
CA GLY A 10 8.89 4.19 5.49
C GLY A 10 9.75 3.70 4.32
N ARG A 11 9.52 2.48 3.85
CA ARG A 11 10.25 1.92 2.70
C ARG A 11 9.36 1.09 1.81
N TYR A 12 9.76 0.91 0.55
CA TYR A 12 9.16 -0.11 -0.32
C TYR A 12 10.21 -0.93 -1.03
N GLU A 13 9.79 -2.12 -1.44
CA GLU A 13 10.57 -3.08 -2.21
C GLU A 13 9.70 -3.59 -3.36
N VAL A 14 10.23 -3.59 -4.59
CA VAL A 14 9.55 -4.13 -5.77
C VAL A 14 9.93 -5.61 -5.92
N PHE A 15 8.95 -6.49 -5.82
CA PHE A 15 9.13 -7.92 -6.00
C PHE A 15 9.04 -8.32 -7.46
N GLN A 16 8.07 -7.74 -8.19
CA GLN A 16 7.78 -8.10 -9.57
C GLN A 16 7.31 -6.89 -10.34
N GLU A 17 7.74 -6.80 -11.59
CA GLU A 17 7.34 -5.77 -12.53
C GLU A 17 7.17 -6.40 -13.91
N ALA A 18 6.04 -6.08 -14.55
CA ALA A 18 5.72 -6.47 -15.91
C ALA A 18 5.05 -5.29 -16.62
N ALA A 19 4.78 -5.44 -17.91
CA ALA A 19 4.22 -4.37 -18.74
C ALA A 19 2.91 -3.76 -18.19
N ASN A 20 2.11 -4.54 -17.45
CA ASN A 20 0.78 -4.14 -16.97
C ASN A 20 0.62 -4.17 -15.45
N TYR A 21 1.62 -4.59 -14.67
CA TYR A 21 1.51 -4.60 -13.21
C TYR A 21 2.86 -4.45 -12.50
N LYS A 22 2.78 -4.04 -11.24
CA LYS A 22 3.91 -3.98 -10.32
C LYS A 22 3.48 -4.43 -8.94
N VAL A 23 4.25 -5.32 -8.33
CA VAL A 23 4.02 -5.85 -6.98
C VAL A 23 5.06 -5.26 -6.05
N LYS A 24 4.61 -4.62 -4.96
CA LYS A 24 5.47 -3.98 -3.97
C LYS A 24 5.18 -4.46 -2.56
N SER A 25 6.22 -4.72 -1.76
CA SER A 25 6.11 -4.66 -0.29
C SER A 25 6.25 -3.21 0.13
N ILE A 26 5.43 -2.77 1.09
CA ILE A 26 5.52 -1.44 1.67
C ILE A 26 5.50 -1.57 3.19
N HIS A 27 6.53 -1.02 3.83
CA HIS A 27 6.66 -0.99 5.28
C HIS A 27 6.53 0.44 5.78
N VAL A 28 5.52 0.67 6.62
CA VAL A 28 5.24 1.97 7.24
C VAL A 28 5.46 1.83 8.75
N PRO A 29 6.47 2.49 9.33
CA PRO A 29 6.67 2.49 10.78
C PRO A 29 5.50 3.13 11.53
N PRO A 30 5.30 2.79 12.83
CA PRO A 30 4.30 3.44 13.67
C PRO A 30 4.41 4.97 13.65
N GLY A 31 3.28 5.66 13.58
CA GLY A 31 3.21 7.13 13.51
C GLY A 31 3.59 7.74 12.15
N LYS A 32 3.97 6.93 11.16
CA LYS A 32 4.19 7.38 9.78
C LYS A 32 2.96 7.10 8.91
N ARG A 33 2.87 7.78 7.77
CA ARG A 33 1.82 7.56 6.78
C ARG A 33 2.36 7.69 5.36
N LEU A 34 1.87 6.83 4.46
CA LEU A 34 1.98 7.06 3.03
C LEU A 34 1.16 8.31 2.64
N PRO A 35 1.65 9.15 1.73
CA PRO A 35 0.86 10.23 1.16
C PRO A 35 -0.38 9.67 0.45
N TYR A 36 -1.47 10.44 0.41
CA TYR A 36 -2.67 10.05 -0.31
C TYR A 36 -2.36 9.85 -1.80
N GLN A 37 -2.67 8.65 -2.32
CA GLN A 37 -2.42 8.31 -3.72
C GLN A 37 -3.72 8.42 -4.52
N ARG A 38 -3.63 8.97 -5.73
CA ARG A 38 -4.73 8.99 -6.70
C ARG A 38 -4.21 8.50 -8.03
N HIS A 39 -4.83 7.46 -8.55
CA HIS A 39 -4.57 6.93 -9.89
C HIS A 39 -5.92 6.84 -10.62
N SER A 40 -5.95 7.11 -11.93
CA SER A 40 -7.16 7.03 -12.77
C SER A 40 -7.10 5.89 -13.79
N LYS A 41 -5.98 5.16 -13.83
CA LYS A 41 -5.70 4.10 -14.81
C LYS A 41 -5.13 2.85 -14.12
N ARG A 42 -5.29 2.74 -12.80
CA ARG A 42 -4.63 1.70 -12.01
C ARG A 42 -5.51 1.26 -10.86
N SER A 43 -6.04 0.06 -11.00
CA SER A 43 -6.56 -0.70 -9.88
C SER A 43 -5.43 -1.09 -8.93
N GLU A 44 -5.61 -0.85 -7.63
CA GLU A 44 -4.68 -1.30 -6.60
C GLU A 44 -5.33 -2.36 -5.73
N HIS A 45 -4.61 -3.46 -5.51
CA HIS A 45 -4.95 -4.45 -4.50
C HIS A 45 -3.96 -4.34 -3.35
N TRP A 46 -4.48 -4.15 -2.14
CA TRP A 46 -3.66 -4.00 -0.94
C TRP A 46 -3.90 -5.21 -0.03
N TYR A 47 -2.82 -5.70 0.58
CA TYR A 47 -2.87 -6.78 1.56
C TYR A 47 -2.05 -6.37 2.78
N ILE A 48 -2.65 -6.43 3.96
CA ILE A 48 -1.95 -6.14 5.22
C ILE A 48 -1.26 -7.42 5.67
N ALA A 49 0.02 -7.55 5.30
CA ALA A 49 0.83 -8.72 5.65
C ALA A 49 1.09 -8.79 7.16
N ASP A 50 1.30 -7.64 7.81
CA ASP A 50 1.56 -7.55 9.24
C ASP A 50 1.08 -6.21 9.82
N GLY A 51 0.80 -6.20 11.12
CA GLY A 51 0.45 -5.03 11.90
C GLY A 51 -1.04 -4.67 11.92
N THR A 52 -1.29 -3.49 12.47
CA THR A 52 -2.59 -2.82 12.46
C THR A 52 -2.41 -1.38 12.02
N GLY A 53 -3.45 -0.77 11.47
CA GLY A 53 -3.35 0.58 10.96
C GLY A 53 -4.68 1.18 10.53
N GLN A 54 -4.59 2.31 9.86
CA GLN A 54 -5.73 3.00 9.26
C GLN A 54 -5.47 3.22 7.78
N VAL A 55 -6.50 3.01 6.97
CA VAL A 55 -6.49 3.29 5.54
C VAL A 55 -7.63 4.25 5.23
N THR A 56 -7.31 5.33 4.53
CA THR A 56 -8.31 6.28 4.04
C THR A 56 -8.68 5.94 2.60
N LEU A 57 -9.94 5.57 2.36
CA LEU A 57 -10.51 5.30 1.05
C LEU A 57 -11.65 6.27 0.79
N ASN A 58 -11.56 7.06 -0.28
CA ASN A 58 -12.58 8.04 -0.68
C ASN A 58 -12.97 8.98 0.47
N GLY A 59 -11.96 9.49 1.20
CA GLY A 59 -12.16 10.35 2.38
C GLY A 59 -12.65 9.62 3.63
N LYS A 60 -12.98 8.32 3.56
CA LYS A 60 -13.41 7.51 4.70
C LYS A 60 -12.26 6.74 5.32
N VAL A 61 -12.07 6.88 6.62
CA VAL A 61 -11.05 6.14 7.38
C VAL A 61 -11.59 4.76 7.77
N ASN A 62 -10.81 3.72 7.50
CA ASN A 62 -11.10 2.33 7.86
C ASN A 62 -9.93 1.78 8.68
N ARG A 63 -10.22 1.11 9.79
CA ARG A 63 -9.21 0.37 10.56
C ARG A 63 -8.94 -0.98 9.89
N VAL A 64 -7.68 -1.38 9.85
CA VAL A 64 -7.22 -2.64 9.24
C VAL A 64 -6.29 -3.38 10.21
N SER A 65 -6.36 -4.71 10.20
CA SER A 65 -5.53 -5.60 11.01
C SER A 65 -5.38 -6.95 10.31
N ARG A 66 -4.24 -7.63 10.46
CA ARG A 66 -4.04 -8.98 9.88
C ARG A 66 -5.05 -10.03 10.41
N PRO A 67 -5.54 -10.99 9.58
CA PRO A 67 -5.48 -11.04 8.12
C PRO A 67 -6.77 -10.46 7.54
N CYS A 68 -6.87 -9.14 7.45
CA CYS A 68 -7.95 -8.50 6.71
C CYS A 68 -7.46 -8.15 5.30
N TYR A 69 -8.27 -8.49 4.30
CA TYR A 69 -8.17 -7.87 2.99
C TYR A 69 -8.77 -6.47 3.10
N PRO A 70 -7.98 -5.38 3.05
CA PRO A 70 -8.57 -4.07 2.85
C PRO A 70 -9.28 -4.12 1.49
N LYS A 71 -10.57 -3.81 1.49
CA LYS A 71 -11.45 -3.90 0.31
C LYS A 71 -10.74 -3.35 -0.92
N THR A 72 -10.72 -4.13 -1.99
CA THR A 72 -10.26 -3.71 -3.32
C THR A 72 -10.98 -2.43 -3.71
N GLY A 73 -10.23 -1.33 -3.77
CA GLY A 73 -10.66 -0.10 -4.41
C GLY A 73 -10.09 -0.08 -5.82
N THR A 74 -10.95 -0.18 -6.82
CA THR A 74 -10.59 0.19 -8.18
C THR A 74 -10.48 1.73 -8.19
N TRP A 75 -9.30 2.25 -8.48
CA TRP A 75 -9.02 3.68 -8.64
C TRP A 75 -8.77 4.00 -10.12
#